data_AF-A0A1I7CJ31-F1
#
_entry.id   AF-A0A1I7CJ31-F1
#
_cell.length_a   1.000
_cell.length_b   1.000
_cell.length_c   1.000
_cell.angle_alpha   90.00
_cell.angle_beta   90.00
_cell.angle_gamma   90.00
#
_symmetry.space_group_name_H-M   'P 1'
#
loop_
_entity.id
_entity.type
_entity.pdbx_description
1 polymer ?
#
loop_
_entity_poly.entity_id
_entity_poly.type
_entity_poly.pdbx_seq_one_letter_code
_entity_poly.pdbx_strand_id
1 'polypeptide(L)'
;MGTLANSSLFDFAQAFLYNNLNTNLSLTSMKYLSLLLLFISFGAFAQDKIPAKKGDVIINPITHGTLVLEHDNQIIYVDPYGGAAAFEGQKKPTLVLITDIHGDHLNQETLDGLDLSVATIIAPQAVADKLTAGTGKELVILGNNQSKTINGIKIEALPMYNLPESPEAPHTKGRGNGYIVHLGGKQFYISGDTEDIAEMRALKNIDVAFVCMNLPYTMDVDQAASAVSEFKPGIVYPYHYRGTNGLSDVEKFKTLVNESAPQVDVRLRNWYN
;
A
#
# COMPACT_ATOMS: atom_id res chain seq x y z
N MET A 1 -76.21 26.05 -26.97
CA MET A 1 -75.49 26.86 -27.98
C MET A 1 -74.01 26.51 -27.91
N GLY A 2 -73.39 26.21 -29.04
CA GLY A 2 -71.95 26.41 -29.24
C GLY A 2 -71.02 25.22 -28.98
N THR A 3 -70.81 24.43 -30.03
CA THR A 3 -69.66 23.55 -30.30
C THR A 3 -68.31 24.28 -30.43
N LEU A 4 -67.20 23.57 -30.15
CA LEU A 4 -65.89 23.48 -30.86
C LEU A 4 -64.89 22.79 -29.89
N ALA A 5 -64.43 21.54 -30.11
CA ALA A 5 -63.28 21.10 -30.93
C ALA A 5 -62.02 22.00 -30.75
N ASN A 6 -60.80 21.55 -30.45
CA ASN A 6 -60.14 20.28 -30.79
C ASN A 6 -58.86 20.09 -29.93
N SER A 7 -58.56 18.83 -29.60
CA SER A 7 -57.26 18.14 -29.50
C SER A 7 -55.95 18.91 -29.24
N SER A 8 -55.14 18.44 -28.28
CA SER A 8 -53.79 17.92 -28.61
C SER A 8 -53.14 17.07 -27.48
N LEU A 9 -52.63 15.90 -27.90
CA LEU A 9 -51.42 15.22 -27.42
C LEU A 9 -51.41 14.52 -26.05
N PHE A 10 -52.35 13.61 -25.79
CA PHE A 10 -52.14 12.46 -24.88
C PHE A 10 -53.07 11.30 -25.27
N ASP A 11 -52.96 10.82 -26.51
CA ASP A 11 -53.68 9.63 -26.97
C ASP A 11 -52.86 8.96 -28.07
N PHE A 12 -52.01 8.01 -27.69
CA PHE A 12 -51.46 6.92 -28.50
C PHE A 12 -50.42 6.18 -27.65
N ALA A 13 -50.85 5.25 -26.79
CA ALA A 13 -50.07 4.09 -26.32
C ALA A 13 -50.74 3.32 -25.17
N GLN A 14 -51.86 3.78 -24.61
CA GLN A 14 -52.55 3.07 -23.52
C GLN A 14 -53.66 2.12 -24.00
N ALA A 15 -53.63 1.74 -25.29
CA ALA A 15 -54.61 0.85 -25.92
C ALA A 15 -53.99 -0.43 -26.52
N PHE A 16 -52.77 -0.81 -26.16
CA PHE A 16 -52.11 -2.00 -26.73
C PHE A 16 -51.75 -3.13 -25.73
N LEU A 17 -52.03 -3.00 -24.43
CA LEU A 17 -51.59 -4.03 -23.46
C LEU A 17 -52.68 -4.60 -22.54
N TYR A 18 -53.96 -4.23 -22.70
CA TYR A 18 -55.00 -4.67 -21.76
C TYR A 18 -56.15 -5.51 -22.34
N ASN A 19 -56.12 -5.88 -23.63
CA ASN A 19 -57.14 -6.77 -24.19
C ASN A 19 -56.57 -7.67 -25.29
N ASN A 20 -55.80 -8.69 -24.88
CA ASN A 20 -55.77 -10.00 -25.54
C ASN A 20 -54.88 -10.93 -24.74
N LEU A 21 -55.49 -11.96 -24.13
CA LEU A 21 -55.06 -13.36 -24.08
C LEU A 21 -55.83 -14.09 -22.95
N ASN A 22 -57.16 -14.12 -23.12
CA ASN A 22 -57.94 -15.28 -22.71
C ASN A 22 -57.86 -16.29 -23.87
N THR A 23 -56.82 -17.13 -23.86
CA THR A 23 -56.80 -18.37 -24.63
C THR A 23 -56.15 -19.45 -23.78
N ASN A 24 -56.83 -20.60 -23.73
CA ASN A 24 -56.50 -21.78 -22.95
C ASN A 24 -55.02 -22.19 -23.13
N LEU A 25 -54.21 -22.01 -22.07
CA LEU A 25 -53.02 -22.82 -21.87
C LEU A 25 -53.24 -23.77 -20.69
N SER A 26 -53.21 -25.05 -21.04
CA SER A 26 -53.16 -26.22 -20.16
C SER A 26 -52.28 -26.01 -18.92
N LEU A 27 -52.80 -26.44 -17.76
CA LEU A 27 -52.03 -26.65 -16.53
C LEU A 27 -50.94 -27.71 -16.75
N THR A 28 -49.79 -27.31 -17.27
CA THR A 28 -48.55 -28.08 -17.14
C THR A 28 -47.36 -27.14 -17.09
N SER A 29 -46.61 -27.25 -16.00
CA SER A 29 -45.25 -26.71 -15.79
C SER A 29 -45.09 -25.19 -15.64
N MET A 30 -45.69 -24.69 -14.58
CA MET A 30 -45.19 -23.61 -13.73
C MET A 30 -43.73 -23.88 -13.28
N LYS A 31 -42.71 -23.56 -14.09
CA LYS A 31 -41.27 -23.67 -13.72
C LYS A 31 -40.33 -22.72 -14.49
N TYR A 32 -40.63 -21.43 -14.59
CA TYR A 32 -39.61 -20.44 -14.98
C TYR A 32 -39.76 -19.15 -14.19
N LEU A 33 -39.79 -19.30 -12.86
CA LEU A 33 -39.52 -18.21 -11.94
C LEU A 33 -38.14 -18.50 -11.33
N SER A 34 -37.32 -17.45 -11.24
CA SER A 34 -35.98 -17.42 -10.63
C SER A 34 -34.87 -17.94 -11.55
N LEU A 35 -34.00 -17.04 -12.03
CA LEU A 35 -32.67 -16.83 -11.44
C LEU A 35 -31.85 -15.93 -12.37
N LEU A 36 -32.08 -14.61 -12.31
CA LEU A 36 -31.08 -13.66 -12.80
C LEU A 36 -29.97 -13.61 -11.73
N LEU A 37 -29.02 -14.54 -11.81
CA LEU A 37 -27.75 -14.48 -11.08
C LEU A 37 -26.98 -13.28 -11.62
N LEU A 38 -27.17 -12.13 -10.97
CA LEU A 38 -26.25 -11.02 -11.08
C LEU A 38 -24.94 -11.50 -10.46
N PHE A 39 -24.01 -11.98 -11.30
CA PHE A 39 -22.61 -12.16 -10.89
C PHE A 39 -22.05 -10.75 -10.66
N ILE A 40 -22.30 -10.20 -9.48
CA ILE A 40 -21.45 -9.15 -8.96
C ILE A 40 -20.17 -9.88 -8.59
N SER A 41 -19.21 -9.93 -9.51
CA SER A 41 -17.83 -10.18 -9.15
C SER A 41 -17.38 -8.99 -8.31
N PHE A 42 -17.67 -9.05 -7.00
CA PHE A 42 -16.82 -8.40 -6.02
C PHE A 42 -15.46 -9.07 -6.20
N GLY A 43 -14.62 -8.47 -7.04
CA GLY A 43 -13.19 -8.69 -6.95
C GLY A 43 -12.79 -8.19 -5.57
N ALA A 44 -12.86 -9.05 -4.56
CA ALA A 44 -12.03 -8.89 -3.40
C ALA A 44 -10.63 -8.71 -3.95
N PHE A 45 -10.06 -7.51 -3.83
CA PHE A 45 -8.67 -7.29 -4.20
C PHE A 45 -7.88 -8.37 -3.48
N ALA A 46 -7.37 -9.32 -4.24
CA ALA A 46 -6.63 -10.43 -3.66
C ALA A 46 -5.42 -9.80 -2.97
N GLN A 47 -5.37 -9.96 -1.65
CA GLN A 47 -4.23 -9.61 -0.83
C GLN A 47 -2.97 -10.16 -1.50
N ASP A 48 -1.94 -9.34 -1.65
CA ASP A 48 -0.74 -9.75 -2.38
C ASP A 48 0.01 -10.80 -1.57
N LYS A 49 0.27 -11.95 -2.20
CA LYS A 49 0.99 -13.08 -1.60
C LYS A 49 2.29 -13.31 -2.34
N ILE A 50 3.39 -13.33 -1.59
CA ILE A 50 4.73 -13.61 -2.09
C ILE A 50 5.12 -15.01 -1.63
N PRO A 51 5.29 -15.98 -2.53
CA PRO A 51 5.72 -17.32 -2.16
C PRO A 51 7.05 -17.29 -1.39
N ALA A 52 7.04 -17.90 -0.21
CA ALA A 52 8.19 -17.93 0.70
C ALA A 52 8.30 -19.27 1.44
N LYS A 53 9.39 -19.45 2.17
CA LYS A 53 9.58 -20.65 3.02
C LYS A 53 8.60 -20.59 4.19
N LYS A 54 7.92 -21.71 4.48
CA LYS A 54 6.90 -21.82 5.55
C LYS A 54 5.62 -21.03 5.30
N GLY A 55 5.24 -20.88 4.03
CA GLY A 55 4.02 -20.19 3.61
C GLY A 55 4.33 -18.84 2.96
N ASP A 56 3.30 -18.22 2.40
CA ASP A 56 3.46 -16.94 1.72
C ASP A 56 3.79 -15.82 2.72
N VAL A 57 4.49 -14.79 2.26
CA VAL A 57 4.47 -13.47 2.90
C VAL A 57 3.32 -12.68 2.30
N ILE A 58 2.48 -12.15 3.16
CA ILE A 58 1.28 -11.42 2.82
C ILE A 58 1.56 -9.93 2.95
N ILE A 59 1.23 -9.14 1.92
CA ILE A 59 1.44 -7.70 1.88
C ILE A 59 0.09 -7.00 1.98
N ASN A 60 -0.04 -6.11 2.96
CA ASN A 60 -1.21 -5.28 3.20
C ASN A 60 -0.82 -3.79 3.12
N PRO A 61 -1.04 -3.12 1.97
CA PRO A 61 -0.98 -1.67 1.91
C PRO A 61 -2.04 -1.07 2.85
N ILE A 62 -1.65 -0.12 3.70
CA ILE A 62 -2.59 0.61 4.56
C ILE A 62 -2.83 2.00 3.98
N THR A 63 -1.83 2.88 4.05
CA THR A 63 -1.87 4.17 3.37
C THR A 63 -0.49 4.79 3.25
N HIS A 64 -0.25 5.66 2.28
CA HIS A 64 0.99 6.43 2.17
C HIS A 64 2.26 5.56 2.16
N GLY A 65 3.09 5.63 3.21
CA GLY A 65 4.27 4.78 3.44
C GLY A 65 4.00 3.57 4.36
N THR A 66 2.76 3.44 4.86
CA THR A 66 2.35 2.45 5.84
C THR A 66 1.91 1.15 5.20
N LEU A 67 2.49 0.04 5.65
CA LEU A 67 2.07 -1.30 5.28
C LEU A 67 2.20 -2.30 6.43
N VAL A 68 1.50 -3.42 6.29
CA VAL A 68 1.67 -4.60 7.15
C VAL A 68 2.21 -5.76 6.32
N LEU A 69 3.30 -6.38 6.79
CA LEU A 69 3.82 -7.64 6.30
C LEU A 69 3.45 -8.75 7.28
N GLU A 70 2.81 -9.80 6.80
CA GLU A 70 2.44 -10.97 7.59
C GLU A 70 3.11 -12.22 7.05
N HIS A 71 3.75 -12.98 7.93
CA HIS A 71 4.34 -14.28 7.58
C HIS A 71 4.46 -15.17 8.82
N ASP A 72 3.83 -16.34 8.80
CA ASP A 72 3.76 -17.25 9.95
C ASP A 72 3.25 -16.50 11.20
N ASN A 73 4.02 -16.45 12.28
CA ASN A 73 3.70 -15.71 13.50
C ASN A 73 4.36 -14.32 13.56
N GLN A 74 4.92 -13.84 12.45
CA GLN A 74 5.58 -12.54 12.37
C GLN A 74 4.69 -11.54 11.65
N ILE A 75 4.34 -10.48 12.37
CA ILE A 75 3.51 -9.39 11.87
C ILE A 75 4.31 -8.11 12.01
N ILE A 76 4.69 -7.52 10.89
CA ILE A 76 5.57 -6.35 10.84
C ILE A 76 4.75 -5.18 10.35
N TYR A 77 4.59 -4.17 11.20
CA TYR A 77 4.02 -2.90 10.78
C TYR A 77 5.16 -1.96 10.39
N VAL A 78 5.02 -1.29 9.26
CA VAL A 78 5.98 -0.30 8.77
C VAL A 78 5.30 1.05 8.85
N ASP A 79 5.95 2.01 9.51
CA ASP A 79 5.53 3.40 9.63
C ASP A 79 4.04 3.58 9.95
N PRO A 80 3.55 3.12 11.12
CA PRO A 80 2.12 3.14 11.41
C PRO A 80 1.53 4.56 11.43
N TYR A 81 0.65 4.84 10.47
CA TYR A 81 -0.02 6.14 10.31
C TYR A 81 -1.50 5.98 9.93
N GLY A 82 -2.32 6.97 10.26
CA GLY A 82 -3.77 6.98 9.96
C GLY A 82 -4.68 6.60 11.13
N GLY A 83 -4.14 6.46 12.34
CA GLY A 83 -4.89 6.08 13.54
C GLY A 83 -5.18 4.58 13.64
N ALA A 84 -5.59 4.12 14.81
CA ALA A 84 -5.85 2.69 15.06
C ALA A 84 -6.90 2.08 14.12
N ALA A 85 -7.88 2.88 13.68
CA ALA A 85 -8.93 2.47 12.75
C ALA A 85 -8.37 1.99 11.39
N ALA A 86 -7.24 2.56 10.94
CA ALA A 86 -6.57 2.14 9.71
C ALA A 86 -6.02 0.70 9.76
N PHE A 87 -5.89 0.14 10.97
CA PHE A 87 -5.38 -1.21 11.23
C PHE A 87 -6.47 -2.20 11.66
N GLU A 88 -7.75 -1.84 11.55
CA GLU A 88 -8.84 -2.76 11.82
C GLU A 88 -8.73 -4.02 10.93
N GLY A 89 -8.89 -5.20 11.55
CA GLY A 89 -8.75 -6.49 10.88
C GLY A 89 -7.29 -6.96 10.70
N GLN A 90 -6.29 -6.13 10.97
CA GLN A 90 -4.89 -6.55 10.98
C GLN A 90 -4.55 -7.31 12.28
N LYS A 91 -3.62 -8.27 12.18
CA LYS A 91 -3.11 -8.99 13.36
C LYS A 91 -2.21 -8.09 14.20
N LYS A 92 -2.11 -8.38 15.50
CA LYS A 92 -1.21 -7.65 16.40
C LYS A 92 0.24 -7.70 15.92
N PRO A 93 0.97 -6.57 15.87
CA PRO A 93 2.35 -6.56 15.42
C PRO A 93 3.28 -7.29 16.39
N THR A 94 4.22 -8.06 15.86
CA THR A 94 5.39 -8.57 16.59
C THR A 94 6.61 -7.67 16.39
N LEU A 95 6.63 -6.88 15.31
CA LEU A 95 7.63 -5.86 15.01
C LEU A 95 6.94 -4.59 14.50
N VAL A 96 7.49 -3.44 14.88
CA VAL A 96 7.18 -2.15 14.26
C VAL A 96 8.48 -1.55 13.76
N LEU A 97 8.54 -1.18 12.48
CA LEU A 97 9.66 -0.46 11.89
C LEU A 97 9.24 0.98 11.70
N ILE A 98 10.02 1.92 12.24
CA ILE A 98 9.83 3.35 12.01
C ILE A 98 11.04 3.89 11.26
N THR A 99 10.82 4.51 10.10
CA THR A 99 11.87 4.96 9.19
C THR A 99 12.37 6.36 9.53
N ASP A 100 11.50 7.29 9.89
CA ASP A 100 11.86 8.70 10.15
C ASP A 100 10.94 9.42 11.15
N ILE A 101 11.33 10.62 11.54
CA ILE A 101 10.65 11.48 12.52
C ILE A 101 9.43 12.25 12.00
N HIS A 102 9.18 12.25 10.69
CA HIS A 102 8.04 12.96 10.11
C HIS A 102 6.71 12.33 10.52
N GLY A 103 5.65 13.14 10.67
CA GLY A 103 4.41 12.76 11.36
C GLY A 103 3.55 11.71 10.64
N ASP A 104 3.84 11.50 9.37
CA ASP A 104 3.32 10.47 8.49
C ASP A 104 4.10 9.15 8.53
N HIS A 105 5.18 9.08 9.33
CA HIS A 105 5.92 7.86 9.65
C HIS A 105 5.97 7.59 11.17
N LEU A 106 6.25 8.62 11.96
CA LEU A 106 6.21 8.62 13.43
C LEU A 106 4.93 9.33 13.90
N ASN A 107 3.88 8.55 14.14
CA ASN A 107 2.61 9.08 14.61
C ASN A 107 2.25 8.53 16.00
N GLN A 108 2.48 9.32 17.06
CA GLN A 108 2.25 8.88 18.44
C GLN A 108 0.78 8.50 18.69
N GLU A 109 -0.19 9.24 18.12
CA GLU A 109 -1.61 8.92 18.26
C GLU A 109 -1.94 7.53 17.69
N THR A 110 -1.39 7.21 16.53
CA THR A 110 -1.55 5.87 15.92
C THR A 110 -0.88 4.80 16.79
N LEU A 111 0.35 5.03 17.25
CA LEU A 111 1.07 4.07 18.10
C LEU A 111 0.34 3.80 19.43
N ASP A 112 -0.18 4.84 20.09
CA ASP A 112 -0.91 4.73 21.35
C ASP A 112 -2.25 3.98 21.20
N GLY A 113 -2.87 4.07 20.02
CA GLY A 113 -4.10 3.36 19.70
C GLY A 113 -3.92 1.88 19.34
N LEU A 114 -2.68 1.42 19.12
CA LEU A 114 -2.36 0.05 18.75
C LEU A 114 -1.97 -0.82 19.96
N ASP A 115 -2.33 -2.10 19.93
CA ASP A 115 -1.80 -3.07 20.90
C ASP A 115 -0.38 -3.49 20.53
N LEU A 116 0.60 -2.76 21.07
CA LEU A 116 2.03 -3.00 20.86
C LEU A 116 2.66 -3.87 21.97
N SER A 117 1.86 -4.50 22.84
CA SER A 117 2.33 -5.17 24.07
C SER A 117 3.37 -6.30 23.84
N VAL A 118 3.40 -6.88 22.64
CA VAL A 118 4.37 -7.92 22.24
C VAL A 118 5.35 -7.44 21.16
N ALA A 119 5.17 -6.23 20.64
CA ALA A 119 5.95 -5.72 19.52
C ALA A 119 7.31 -5.22 19.98
N THR A 120 8.36 -5.53 19.22
CA THR A 120 9.63 -4.79 19.30
C THR A 120 9.62 -3.66 18.27
N ILE A 121 9.82 -2.43 18.72
CA ILE A 121 9.95 -1.27 17.84
C ILE A 121 11.42 -1.15 17.43
N ILE A 122 11.69 -1.03 16.14
CA ILE A 122 13.01 -0.74 15.58
C ILE A 122 12.97 0.63 14.92
N ALA A 123 13.88 1.51 15.30
CA ALA A 123 13.90 2.88 14.83
C ALA A 123 15.32 3.48 14.84
N PRO A 124 15.60 4.54 14.07
CA PRO A 124 16.81 5.32 14.22
C PRO A 124 16.79 6.14 15.53
N GLN A 125 17.96 6.66 15.93
CA GLN A 125 18.09 7.46 17.16
C GLN A 125 17.15 8.67 17.18
N ALA A 126 17.01 9.38 16.04
CA ALA A 126 16.16 10.57 15.96
C ALA A 126 14.68 10.29 16.25
N VAL A 127 14.19 9.10 15.90
CA VAL A 127 12.84 8.64 16.24
C VAL A 127 12.76 8.30 17.72
N ALA A 128 13.74 7.56 18.25
CA ALA A 128 13.79 7.20 19.67
C ALA A 128 13.76 8.43 20.58
N ASP A 129 14.43 9.51 20.19
CA ASP A 129 14.47 10.78 20.93
C ASP A 129 13.10 11.50 20.97
N LYS A 130 12.20 11.18 20.02
CA LYS A 130 10.86 11.79 19.91
C LYS A 130 9.73 10.92 20.42
N LEU A 131 9.97 9.64 20.68
CA LEU A 131 8.96 8.75 21.26
C LEU A 131 8.67 9.19 22.70
N THR A 132 7.38 9.40 23.00
CA THR A 132 6.96 9.95 24.30
C THR A 132 6.29 8.92 25.21
N ALA A 133 5.61 7.92 24.62
CA ALA A 133 4.96 6.82 25.32
C ALA A 133 4.78 5.61 24.37
N GLY A 134 4.27 4.48 24.89
CA GLY A 134 3.83 3.37 24.03
C GLY A 134 4.94 2.66 23.26
N THR A 135 6.14 2.47 23.84
CA THR A 135 7.32 1.92 23.15
C THR A 135 7.27 0.41 22.85
N GLY A 136 6.08 -0.19 22.89
CA GLY A 136 5.89 -1.63 22.77
C GLY A 136 6.56 -2.43 23.90
N LYS A 137 6.90 -3.69 23.61
CA LYS A 137 7.66 -4.56 24.53
C LYS A 137 9.10 -4.11 24.72
N GLU A 138 9.72 -3.63 23.65
CA GLU A 138 11.13 -3.24 23.59
C GLU A 138 11.33 -2.22 22.47
N LEU A 139 12.22 -1.25 22.69
CA LEU A 139 12.72 -0.32 21.66
C LEU A 139 14.17 -0.67 21.33
N VAL A 140 14.44 -0.93 20.05
CA VAL A 140 15.78 -1.18 19.51
C VAL A 140 16.17 -0.03 18.60
N ILE A 141 17.21 0.68 19.01
CA ILE A 141 17.81 1.73 18.18
C ILE A 141 18.76 1.07 17.17
N LEU A 142 18.54 1.32 15.89
CA LEU A 142 19.36 0.80 14.79
C LEU A 142 19.77 1.94 13.87
N GLY A 143 21.07 2.23 13.79
CA GLY A 143 21.62 3.24 12.89
C GLY A 143 21.91 2.70 11.49
N ASN A 144 22.13 3.60 10.53
CA ASN A 144 22.49 3.22 9.16
C ASN A 144 23.67 2.23 9.13
N ASN A 145 23.59 1.26 8.21
CA ASN A 145 24.56 0.17 8.01
C ASN A 145 24.69 -0.82 9.19
N GLN A 146 23.82 -0.72 10.19
CA GLN A 146 23.71 -1.72 11.24
C GLN A 146 22.65 -2.77 10.92
N SER A 147 22.76 -3.93 11.55
CA SER A 147 21.75 -4.97 11.47
C SER A 147 21.47 -5.62 12.81
N LYS A 148 20.26 -6.15 12.97
CA LYS A 148 19.83 -6.88 14.16
C LYS A 148 18.94 -8.04 13.76
N THR A 149 19.05 -9.16 14.46
CA THR A 149 18.08 -10.26 14.35
C THR A 149 17.13 -10.24 15.54
N ILE A 150 15.83 -10.15 15.26
CA ILE A 150 14.76 -10.15 16.26
C ILE A 150 13.72 -11.19 15.84
N ASN A 151 13.34 -12.08 16.76
CA ASN A 151 12.41 -13.18 16.48
C ASN A 151 12.79 -14.05 15.26
N GLY A 152 14.10 -14.18 14.98
CA GLY A 152 14.61 -14.92 13.82
C GLY A 152 14.55 -14.15 12.48
N ILE A 153 14.11 -12.90 12.48
CA ILE A 153 14.10 -12.00 11.31
C ILE A 153 15.34 -11.11 11.38
N LYS A 154 16.18 -11.12 10.34
CA LYS A 154 17.26 -10.14 10.20
C LYS A 154 16.69 -8.86 9.62
N ILE A 155 17.01 -7.73 10.25
CA ILE A 155 16.68 -6.38 9.81
C ILE A 155 18.01 -5.65 9.59
N GLU A 156 18.17 -5.02 8.43
CA GLU A 156 19.32 -4.17 8.10
C GLU A 156 18.82 -2.76 7.89
N ALA A 157 19.44 -1.78 8.57
CA ALA A 157 19.15 -0.37 8.37
C ALA A 157 20.08 0.19 7.31
N LEU A 158 19.53 0.97 6.38
CA LEU A 158 20.24 1.62 5.28
C LEU A 158 20.07 3.13 5.37
N PRO A 159 21.02 3.91 4.83
CA PRO A 159 20.80 5.33 4.61
C PRO A 159 19.54 5.59 3.79
N MET A 160 18.84 6.67 4.14
CA MET A 160 17.74 7.31 3.41
C MET A 160 17.94 8.82 3.59
N TYR A 161 18.00 9.58 2.51
CA TYR A 161 18.25 11.02 2.57
C TYR A 161 18.00 11.72 1.22
N ASN A 162 17.90 13.04 1.25
CA ASN A 162 17.76 13.90 0.07
C ASN A 162 19.11 14.29 -0.56
N LEU A 163 19.08 14.57 -1.86
CA LEU A 163 20.19 15.03 -2.67
C LEU A 163 19.89 16.44 -3.25
N PRO A 164 20.91 17.29 -3.42
CA PRO A 164 22.21 17.21 -2.77
C PRO A 164 22.06 17.28 -1.24
N GLU A 165 23.03 16.71 -0.52
CA GLU A 165 23.02 16.78 0.95
C GLU A 165 23.04 18.25 1.42
N SER A 166 22.10 18.60 2.29
CA SER A 166 22.01 19.92 2.94
C SER A 166 21.47 19.74 4.37
N PRO A 167 21.96 20.51 5.35
CA PRO A 167 21.41 20.52 6.70
C PRO A 167 19.93 20.91 6.78
N GLU A 168 19.44 21.64 5.78
CA GLU A 168 18.06 22.13 5.65
C GLU A 168 17.17 21.17 4.82
N ALA A 169 17.75 20.10 4.27
CA ALA A 169 17.01 19.15 3.47
C ALA A 169 15.91 18.46 4.31
N PRO A 170 14.77 18.11 3.70
CA PRO A 170 13.69 17.43 4.40
C PRO A 170 14.17 16.17 5.13
N HIS A 171 15.09 15.40 4.54
CA HIS A 171 15.70 14.18 5.10
C HIS A 171 17.22 14.26 5.04
N THR A 172 17.86 14.48 6.20
CA THR A 172 19.32 14.57 6.31
C THR A 172 19.95 13.19 6.51
N LYS A 173 21.15 12.98 5.93
CA LYS A 173 21.88 11.72 6.00
C LYS A 173 22.13 11.31 7.46
N GLY A 174 21.77 10.07 7.79
CA GLY A 174 21.93 9.50 9.13
C GLY A 174 20.77 9.75 10.10
N ARG A 175 19.76 10.55 9.71
CA ARG A 175 18.59 10.81 10.57
C ARG A 175 17.59 9.66 10.55
N GLY A 176 17.21 9.22 9.36
CA GLY A 176 16.25 8.14 9.14
C GLY A 176 16.92 6.85 8.64
N ASN A 177 16.10 5.82 8.43
CA ASN A 177 16.50 4.53 7.88
C ASN A 177 15.58 4.09 6.73
N GLY A 178 16.18 3.60 5.65
CA GLY A 178 15.56 2.53 4.86
C GLY A 178 15.82 1.19 5.54
N TYR A 179 15.06 0.14 5.20
CA TYR A 179 15.25 -1.19 5.80
C TYR A 179 15.30 -2.30 4.76
N ILE A 180 16.14 -3.31 4.99
CA ILE A 180 16.00 -4.64 4.39
C ILE A 180 15.49 -5.60 5.46
N VAL A 181 14.35 -6.21 5.21
CA VAL A 181 13.70 -7.20 6.07
C VAL A 181 13.86 -8.59 5.46
N HIS A 182 14.51 -9.50 6.19
CA HIS A 182 14.69 -10.89 5.79
C HIS A 182 13.56 -11.76 6.33
N LEU A 183 12.53 -12.00 5.53
CA LEU A 183 11.30 -12.67 5.94
C LEU A 183 10.97 -13.83 5.00
N GLY A 184 10.70 -15.03 5.53
CA GLY A 184 10.38 -16.21 4.70
C GLY A 184 11.50 -16.63 3.73
N GLY A 185 12.74 -16.20 3.96
CA GLY A 185 13.86 -16.40 3.02
C GLY A 185 13.82 -15.45 1.82
N LYS A 186 13.12 -14.33 1.93
CA LYS A 186 13.01 -13.24 0.95
C LYS A 186 13.55 -11.94 1.55
N GLN A 187 14.06 -11.05 0.70
CA GLN A 187 14.53 -9.73 1.07
C GLN A 187 13.53 -8.66 0.63
N PHE A 188 12.92 -7.97 1.61
CA PHE A 188 12.01 -6.85 1.39
C PHE A 188 12.74 -5.54 1.68
N TYR A 189 12.89 -4.69 0.67
CA TYR A 189 13.43 -3.35 0.82
C TYR A 189 12.30 -2.34 1.04
N ILE A 190 12.43 -1.52 2.07
CA ILE A 190 11.54 -0.40 2.39
C ILE A 190 12.40 0.85 2.30
N SER A 191 12.08 1.78 1.39
CA SER A 191 12.95 2.93 1.14
C SER A 191 12.98 3.95 2.29
N GLY A 192 11.92 4.01 3.10
CA GLY A 192 11.61 5.22 3.86
C GLY A 192 11.41 6.38 2.88
N ASP A 193 11.78 7.58 3.31
CA ASP A 193 11.82 8.79 2.52
C ASP A 193 13.24 9.15 2.08
N THR A 194 13.52 9.03 0.78
CA THR A 194 14.84 9.21 0.21
C THR A 194 14.77 9.68 -1.23
N GLU A 195 15.85 10.28 -1.71
CA GLU A 195 16.14 10.38 -3.14
C GLU A 195 16.92 9.15 -3.64
N ASP A 196 17.30 9.16 -4.92
CA ASP A 196 17.93 8.06 -5.65
C ASP A 196 19.43 7.90 -5.32
N ILE A 197 19.72 7.81 -4.02
CA ILE A 197 21.07 7.73 -3.45
C ILE A 197 21.86 6.51 -3.94
N ALA A 198 23.19 6.61 -3.87
CA ALA A 198 24.10 5.56 -4.31
C ALA A 198 23.86 4.23 -3.57
N GLU A 199 23.52 4.28 -2.28
CA GLU A 199 23.23 3.10 -1.46
C GLU A 199 21.99 2.33 -1.95
N MET A 200 20.93 3.03 -2.40
CA MET A 200 19.75 2.42 -3.02
C MET A 200 20.11 1.79 -4.36
N ARG A 201 20.80 2.55 -5.23
CA ARG A 201 21.21 2.09 -6.57
C ARG A 201 22.16 0.87 -6.50
N ALA A 202 22.93 0.75 -5.41
CA ALA A 202 23.83 -0.36 -5.17
C ALA A 202 23.16 -1.64 -4.64
N LEU A 203 21.87 -1.63 -4.30
CA LEU A 203 21.15 -2.79 -3.77
C LEU A 203 21.28 -4.01 -4.70
N LYS A 204 21.28 -5.21 -4.10
CA LYS A 204 21.37 -6.50 -4.79
C LYS A 204 20.45 -7.51 -4.14
N ASN A 205 19.91 -8.42 -4.95
CA ASN A 205 19.13 -9.57 -4.51
C ASN A 205 17.88 -9.19 -3.68
N ILE A 206 17.23 -8.08 -4.04
CA ILE A 206 15.97 -7.66 -3.44
C ILE A 206 14.82 -8.41 -4.12
N ASP A 207 14.06 -9.17 -3.35
CA ASP A 207 12.89 -9.89 -3.88
C ASP A 207 11.71 -8.95 -4.07
N VAL A 208 11.49 -8.04 -3.12
CA VAL A 208 10.39 -7.07 -3.12
C VAL A 208 10.89 -5.71 -2.65
N ALA A 209 10.55 -4.64 -3.35
CA ALA A 209 10.88 -3.26 -2.96
C ALA A 209 9.62 -2.40 -2.82
N PHE A 210 9.60 -1.53 -1.81
CA PHE A 210 8.65 -0.43 -1.65
C PHE A 210 9.42 0.88 -1.80
N VAL A 211 9.05 1.70 -2.78
CA VAL A 211 9.84 2.86 -3.21
C VAL A 211 8.98 4.13 -3.21
N CYS A 212 9.44 5.15 -2.48
CA CYS A 212 8.77 6.46 -2.34
C CYS A 212 8.93 7.29 -3.61
N MET A 213 7.95 8.13 -3.94
CA MET A 213 8.07 9.10 -5.04
C MET A 213 7.07 10.25 -4.90
N ASN A 214 7.24 11.10 -3.90
CA ASN A 214 6.44 12.30 -3.68
C ASN A 214 7.30 13.57 -3.58
N LEU A 215 7.14 14.46 -4.57
CA LEU A 215 7.75 15.78 -4.49
C LEU A 215 7.02 16.71 -3.52
N PRO A 216 7.75 17.62 -2.84
CA PRO A 216 9.20 17.85 -2.94
C PRO A 216 10.03 17.06 -1.90
N TYR A 217 9.46 16.01 -1.30
CA TYR A 217 10.03 15.37 -0.11
C TYR A 217 11.00 14.23 -0.43
N THR A 218 10.72 13.47 -1.49
CA THR A 218 11.49 12.29 -1.91
C THR A 218 11.87 12.39 -3.39
N MET A 219 11.56 11.38 -4.21
CA MET A 219 11.89 11.33 -5.62
C MET A 219 10.75 11.83 -6.51
N ASP A 220 11.10 12.35 -7.68
CA ASP A 220 10.18 12.35 -8.81
C ASP A 220 10.04 10.95 -9.42
N VAL A 221 9.10 10.81 -10.38
CA VAL A 221 8.82 9.53 -11.04
C VAL A 221 10.02 9.01 -11.84
N ASP A 222 10.78 9.90 -12.47
CA ASP A 222 11.90 9.56 -13.36
C ASP A 222 13.12 9.10 -12.55
N GLN A 223 13.43 9.77 -11.44
CA GLN A 223 14.44 9.36 -10.45
C GLN A 223 14.12 7.99 -9.87
N ALA A 224 12.87 7.79 -9.39
CA ALA A 224 12.45 6.52 -8.81
C ALA A 224 12.54 5.36 -9.82
N ALA A 225 12.06 5.57 -11.04
CA ALA A 225 12.13 4.57 -12.11
C ALA A 225 13.59 4.26 -12.52
N SER A 226 14.44 5.29 -12.59
CA SER A 226 15.87 5.15 -12.88
C SER A 226 16.58 4.31 -11.82
N ALA A 227 16.36 4.60 -10.53
CA ALA A 227 16.98 3.86 -9.43
C ALA A 227 16.54 2.38 -9.43
N VAL A 228 15.23 2.13 -9.54
CA VAL A 228 14.66 0.77 -9.59
C VAL A 228 15.19 -0.02 -10.78
N SER A 229 15.34 0.63 -11.94
CA SER A 229 15.90 -0.01 -13.13
C SER A 229 17.37 -0.37 -13.00
N GLU A 230 18.09 0.24 -12.06
CA GLU A 230 19.50 -0.05 -11.78
C GLU A 230 19.66 -1.24 -10.82
N PHE A 231 18.96 -1.23 -9.67
CA PHE A 231 19.08 -2.31 -8.68
C PHE A 231 18.18 -3.52 -8.94
N LYS A 232 17.15 -3.37 -9.78
CA LYS A 232 16.37 -4.47 -10.41
C LYS A 232 15.79 -5.48 -9.40
N PRO A 233 14.87 -5.07 -8.50
CA PRO A 233 14.22 -6.01 -7.60
C PRO A 233 13.36 -7.02 -8.37
N GLY A 234 12.99 -8.14 -7.73
CA GLY A 234 12.03 -9.08 -8.33
C GLY A 234 10.65 -8.44 -8.55
N ILE A 235 10.14 -7.76 -7.52
CA ILE A 235 8.87 -7.03 -7.51
C ILE A 235 9.11 -5.63 -6.96
N VAL A 236 8.42 -4.63 -7.50
CA VAL A 236 8.41 -3.27 -6.94
C VAL A 236 6.99 -2.73 -6.78
N TYR A 237 6.78 -2.07 -5.65
CA TYR A 237 5.58 -1.30 -5.33
C TYR A 237 5.98 0.18 -5.20
N PRO A 238 5.49 1.08 -6.06
CA PRO A 238 5.50 2.49 -5.71
C PRO A 238 4.54 2.72 -4.54
N TYR A 239 5.05 3.32 -3.46
CA TYR A 239 4.29 3.79 -2.31
C TYR A 239 4.61 5.27 -2.06
N HIS A 240 4.04 5.89 -1.02
CA HIS A 240 4.41 7.25 -0.62
C HIS A 240 4.45 8.26 -1.80
N TYR A 241 3.48 8.17 -2.71
CA TYR A 241 3.42 8.94 -3.95
C TYR A 241 2.42 10.11 -3.92
N ARG A 242 1.99 10.55 -2.74
CA ARG A 242 1.16 11.77 -2.58
C ARG A 242 2.06 12.92 -2.16
N GLY A 243 2.29 13.87 -3.07
CA GLY A 243 3.07 15.08 -2.84
C GLY A 243 2.20 16.32 -2.63
N THR A 244 2.83 17.48 -2.61
CA THR A 244 2.14 18.77 -2.43
C THR A 244 1.19 19.11 -3.59
N ASN A 245 1.50 18.60 -4.79
CA ASN A 245 0.75 18.86 -6.02
C ASN A 245 -0.16 17.69 -6.44
N GLY A 246 -0.47 16.77 -5.53
CA GLY A 246 -1.33 15.61 -5.79
C GLY A 246 -0.55 14.30 -5.86
N LEU A 247 -1.10 13.32 -6.58
CA LEU A 247 -0.50 11.98 -6.72
C LEU A 247 0.50 11.96 -7.87
N SER A 248 1.68 11.40 -7.63
CA SER A 248 2.65 11.10 -8.70
C SER A 248 2.09 10.03 -9.65
N ASP A 249 2.52 10.09 -10.91
CA ASP A 249 2.04 9.21 -11.97
C ASP A 249 2.66 7.80 -11.86
N VAL A 250 1.95 6.90 -11.18
CA VAL A 250 2.35 5.50 -10.99
C VAL A 250 2.33 4.67 -12.29
N GLU A 251 1.56 5.08 -13.29
CA GLU A 251 1.51 4.40 -14.60
C GLU A 251 2.72 4.81 -15.45
N LYS A 252 3.13 6.09 -15.39
CA LYS A 252 4.41 6.53 -15.95
C LYS A 252 5.57 5.78 -15.30
N PHE A 253 5.59 5.67 -13.97
CA PHE A 253 6.62 4.89 -13.25
C PHE A 253 6.70 3.45 -13.79
N LYS A 254 5.56 2.76 -13.88
CA LYS A 254 5.48 1.40 -14.41
C LYS A 254 5.97 1.29 -15.85
N THR A 255 5.62 2.26 -16.69
CA THR A 255 6.05 2.29 -18.10
C THR A 255 7.58 2.38 -18.19
N LEU A 256 8.18 3.34 -17.50
CA LEU A 256 9.64 3.55 -17.52
C LEU A 256 10.42 2.33 -17.00
N VAL A 257 9.96 1.72 -15.90
CA VAL A 257 10.59 0.51 -15.34
C VAL A 257 10.45 -0.68 -16.29
N ASN A 258 9.27 -0.90 -16.89
CA ASN A 258 9.08 -2.00 -17.84
C ASN A 258 9.93 -1.84 -19.11
N GLU A 259 10.17 -0.61 -19.57
CA GLU A 259 11.04 -0.33 -20.71
C GLU A 259 12.52 -0.58 -20.39
N SER A 260 12.99 -0.16 -19.21
CA SER A 260 14.41 -0.21 -18.83
C SER A 260 14.83 -1.51 -18.14
N ALA A 261 13.90 -2.19 -17.47
CA ALA A 261 14.12 -3.38 -16.65
C ALA A 261 12.90 -4.33 -16.72
N PRO A 262 12.60 -4.91 -17.90
CA PRO A 262 11.38 -5.69 -18.15
C PRO A 262 11.21 -6.94 -17.28
N GLN A 263 12.25 -7.38 -16.56
CA GLN A 263 12.20 -8.48 -15.61
C GLN A 263 11.63 -8.09 -14.23
N VAL A 264 11.48 -6.80 -13.94
CA VAL A 264 10.92 -6.30 -12.67
C VAL A 264 9.39 -6.36 -12.74
N ASP A 265 8.75 -7.07 -11.82
CA ASP A 265 7.28 -7.09 -11.69
C ASP A 265 6.79 -5.83 -10.97
N VAL A 266 6.30 -4.84 -11.73
CA VAL A 266 5.75 -3.59 -11.17
C VAL A 266 4.29 -3.76 -10.77
N ARG A 267 4.01 -3.65 -9.47
CA ARG A 267 2.67 -3.82 -8.90
C ARG A 267 2.12 -2.50 -8.37
N LEU A 268 1.09 -2.01 -9.05
CA LEU A 268 0.35 -0.82 -8.65
C LEU A 268 -0.81 -1.23 -7.72
N ARG A 269 -0.89 -0.63 -6.55
CA ARG A 269 -1.96 -0.84 -5.56
C ARG A 269 -2.52 0.51 -5.15
N ASN A 270 -3.75 0.53 -4.63
CA ASN A 270 -4.31 1.77 -4.10
C ASN A 270 -3.87 1.98 -2.65
N TRP A 271 -3.05 3.01 -2.42
CA TRP A 271 -2.58 3.43 -1.09
C TRP A 271 -3.40 4.60 -0.51
N TYR A 272 -4.40 5.10 -1.23
CA TYR A 272 -5.14 6.33 -0.87
C TYR A 272 -6.65 6.19 -1.13
N ASN A 273 -7.25 5.07 -0.69
CA ASN A 273 -8.70 4.82 -0.81
C ASN A 273 -9.55 5.92 -0.15
#